data_AF-A0A7C5ZJK3-F1
#
_entry.id   AF-A0A7C5ZJK3-F1
#
_cell.length_a   1.000
_cell.length_b   1.000
_cell.length_c   1.000
_cell.angle_alpha   90.00
_cell.angle_beta   90.00
_cell.angle_gamma   90.00
#
_symmetry.space_group_name_H-M   'P 1'
#
loop_
_entity.id
_entity.type
_entity.pdbx_description
1 polymer ?
#
loop_
_entity_poly.entity_id
_entity_poly.type
_entity_poly.pdbx_seq_one_letter_code
_entity_poly.pdbx_strand_id
1 'polypeptide(L)'
;MLAAGDDPEKAFGPRTPPVRKPSADESKAPVIRSLRIEVTQNSGFLVRGGIADLGEMLLIDVFRGPNGYVVIPRYGAASEKIRGTVPAPADATFCFSLNKNDLVEVDTGSEIVRGYFVMYESDGRMTLRAHDQPQPDKKFFRKSVAKAHALRKFHVDILGNVYPAPPEVRRGLA
;
A
#
# COMPACT_ATOMS: atom_id res chain seq x y z
N MET A 1 15.68 -19.15 -22.47
CA MET A 1 14.80 -17.97 -22.49
C MET A 1 14.60 -17.48 -23.92
N LEU A 2 15.57 -16.79 -24.53
CA LEU A 2 15.42 -16.28 -25.92
C LEU A 2 15.01 -17.35 -26.95
N ALA A 3 15.67 -18.52 -26.95
CA ALA A 3 15.33 -19.63 -27.85
C ALA A 3 13.95 -20.26 -27.60
N ALA A 4 13.32 -19.95 -26.47
CA ALA A 4 11.99 -20.44 -26.07
C ALA A 4 10.93 -19.33 -26.10
N GLY A 5 11.23 -18.16 -26.69
CA GLY A 5 10.32 -17.02 -26.74
C GLY A 5 10.03 -16.39 -25.38
N ASP A 6 11.04 -16.39 -24.49
CA ASP A 6 10.96 -15.89 -23.11
C ASP A 6 9.89 -16.56 -22.24
N ASP A 7 9.52 -17.79 -22.59
CA ASP A 7 8.62 -18.64 -21.82
C ASP A 7 9.43 -19.55 -20.86
N PRO A 8 9.37 -19.33 -19.53
CA PRO A 8 10.15 -20.11 -18.57
C PRO A 8 9.64 -21.56 -18.44
N GLU A 9 8.35 -21.83 -18.68
CA GLU A 9 7.81 -23.19 -18.63
C GLU A 9 8.35 -24.03 -19.79
N LYS A 10 8.53 -23.41 -20.96
CA LYS A 10 9.19 -24.07 -22.10
C LYS A 10 10.70 -24.16 -21.94
N ALA A 11 11.33 -23.13 -21.37
CA ALA A 11 12.79 -23.09 -21.24
C ALA A 11 13.35 -24.01 -20.15
N PHE A 12 12.58 -24.24 -19.08
CA PHE A 12 13.02 -24.96 -17.88
C PHE A 12 12.06 -26.07 -17.44
N GLY A 13 11.08 -26.41 -18.27
CA GLY A 13 10.07 -27.42 -17.97
C GLY A 13 10.59 -28.85 -18.00
N PRO A 14 9.73 -29.83 -17.66
CA PRO A 14 10.10 -31.24 -17.54
C PRO A 14 10.48 -31.89 -18.89
N ARG A 15 10.15 -31.26 -20.02
CA ARG A 15 10.46 -31.74 -21.37
C ARG A 15 11.80 -31.26 -21.91
N THR A 16 12.51 -30.43 -21.15
CA THR A 16 13.82 -29.87 -21.51
C THR A 16 14.90 -30.43 -20.57
N PRO A 17 16.14 -30.67 -21.06
CA PRO A 17 17.25 -31.06 -20.20
C PRO A 17 17.43 -30.06 -19.05
N PRO A 18 17.74 -30.53 -17.83
CA PRO A 18 17.89 -29.66 -16.67
C PRO A 18 19.08 -28.70 -16.87
N VAL A 19 18.89 -27.44 -16.52
CA VAL A 19 19.97 -26.45 -16.55
C VAL A 19 21.00 -26.80 -15.48
N ARG A 20 22.27 -26.89 -15.88
CA ARG A 20 23.39 -27.20 -14.98
C ARG A 20 24.38 -26.04 -14.95
N LYS A 21 25.17 -25.97 -13.87
CA LYS A 21 26.30 -25.03 -13.83
C LYS A 21 27.32 -25.39 -14.91
N PRO A 22 27.96 -24.40 -15.56
CA PRO A 22 29.09 -24.66 -16.45
C PRO A 22 30.19 -25.46 -15.73
N SER A 23 30.69 -26.51 -16.37
CA SER A 23 31.69 -27.44 -15.82
C SER A 23 32.48 -28.06 -16.96
N ALA A 24 33.73 -28.47 -16.71
CA ALA A 24 34.51 -29.25 -17.66
C ALA A 24 33.93 -30.65 -17.92
N ASP A 25 33.28 -31.24 -16.90
CA ASP A 25 32.50 -32.46 -17.01
C ASP A 25 31.03 -32.13 -16.70
N GLU A 26 30.23 -31.99 -17.76
CA GLU A 26 28.81 -31.61 -17.66
C GLU A 26 27.96 -32.68 -16.96
N SER A 27 28.37 -33.95 -17.04
CA SER A 27 27.63 -35.07 -16.44
C SER A 27 27.61 -35.03 -14.91
N LYS A 28 28.65 -34.42 -14.32
CA LYS A 28 28.81 -34.25 -12.87
C LYS A 28 28.39 -32.87 -12.36
N ALA A 29 28.06 -31.95 -13.28
CA ALA A 29 27.74 -30.58 -12.91
C ALA A 29 26.41 -30.50 -12.15
N PRO A 30 26.31 -29.73 -11.05
CA PRO A 30 25.08 -29.62 -10.29
C PRO A 30 23.96 -28.94 -11.08
N VAL A 31 22.74 -29.42 -10.92
CA VAL A 31 21.53 -28.85 -11.52
C VAL A 31 21.15 -27.55 -10.80
N ILE A 32 20.89 -26.51 -11.58
CA ILE A 32 20.36 -25.23 -11.13
C ILE A 32 18.83 -25.37 -11.03
N ARG A 33 18.28 -25.24 -9.82
CA ARG A 33 16.82 -25.28 -9.58
C ARG A 33 16.24 -23.90 -9.25
N SER A 34 17.07 -23.00 -8.76
CA SER A 34 16.69 -21.63 -8.43
C SER A 34 17.92 -20.73 -8.51
N LEU A 35 17.67 -19.45 -8.76
CA LEU A 35 18.65 -18.38 -8.74
C LEU A 35 18.19 -17.31 -7.76
N ARG A 36 19.14 -16.72 -7.04
CA ARG A 36 18.85 -15.55 -6.21
C ARG A 36 18.77 -14.34 -7.12
N ILE A 37 17.64 -13.66 -7.09
CA ILE A 37 17.43 -12.40 -7.80
C ILE A 37 17.37 -11.29 -6.75
N GLU A 38 18.13 -10.23 -6.97
CA GLU A 38 18.07 -9.04 -6.13
C GLU A 38 16.87 -8.19 -6.57
N VAL A 39 16.02 -7.86 -5.61
CA VAL A 39 14.85 -6.99 -5.80
C VAL A 39 14.96 -5.79 -4.88
N THR A 40 14.54 -4.62 -5.34
CA THR A 40 14.49 -3.42 -4.50
C THR A 40 13.34 -3.52 -3.52
N GLN A 41 13.63 -3.36 -2.23
CA GLN A 41 12.62 -3.35 -1.17
C GLN A 41 12.79 -2.11 -0.29
N ASN A 42 11.93 -1.11 -0.53
CA ASN A 42 11.98 0.19 0.16
C ASN A 42 11.31 0.17 1.54
N SER A 43 10.39 -0.77 1.76
CA SER A 43 9.67 -0.96 3.01
C SER A 43 9.44 -2.44 3.27
N GLY A 44 9.26 -2.81 4.52
CA GLY A 44 8.95 -4.20 4.86
C GLY A 44 8.94 -4.47 6.35
N PHE A 45 8.49 -5.67 6.67
CA PHE A 45 8.46 -6.23 8.02
C PHE A 45 9.72 -7.06 8.28
N LEU A 46 10.45 -6.73 9.35
CA LEU A 46 11.63 -7.48 9.78
C LEU A 46 11.20 -8.80 10.43
N VAL A 47 11.62 -9.92 9.83
CA VAL A 47 11.25 -11.26 10.27
C VAL A 47 12.40 -12.24 10.06
N ARG A 48 12.77 -12.98 11.12
CA ARG A 48 13.79 -14.05 11.08
C ARG A 48 15.12 -13.63 10.42
N GLY A 49 15.57 -12.40 10.65
CA GLY A 49 16.81 -11.87 10.08
C GLY A 49 16.71 -11.46 8.59
N GLY A 50 15.53 -11.61 7.99
CA GLY A 50 15.19 -11.08 6.66
C GLY A 50 14.14 -9.98 6.73
N ILE A 51 13.64 -9.61 5.55
CA ILE A 51 12.59 -8.63 5.37
C ILE A 51 11.48 -9.26 4.50
N ALA A 52 10.23 -9.03 4.87
CA ALA A 52 9.04 -9.49 4.17
C ALA A 52 8.13 -8.31 3.84
N ASP A 53 7.16 -8.52 2.95
CA ASP A 53 6.14 -7.50 2.68
C ASP A 53 5.27 -7.24 3.91
N LEU A 54 4.76 -6.02 4.04
CA LEU A 54 3.98 -5.57 5.21
C LEU A 54 2.59 -6.22 5.32
N GLY A 55 2.14 -6.89 4.26
CA GLY A 55 0.81 -7.47 4.17
C GLY A 55 -0.28 -6.41 3.99
N GLU A 56 -1.47 -6.69 4.51
CA GLU A 56 -2.64 -5.81 4.39
C GLU A 56 -2.51 -4.59 5.32
N MET A 57 -2.78 -3.41 4.77
CA MET A 57 -2.93 -2.18 5.54
C MET A 57 -4.28 -2.19 6.25
N LEU A 58 -4.26 -2.10 7.58
CA LEU A 58 -5.46 -2.16 8.42
C LEU A 58 -6.26 -0.86 8.36
N LEU A 59 -5.55 0.26 8.52
CA LEU A 59 -6.11 1.61 8.52
C LEU A 59 -5.02 2.64 8.20
N ILE A 60 -5.42 3.90 8.08
CA ILE A 60 -4.50 5.04 8.06
C ILE A 60 -4.82 6.01 9.20
N ASP A 61 -3.79 6.59 9.80
CA ASP A 61 -3.92 7.75 10.70
C ASP A 61 -3.69 9.02 9.89
N VAL A 62 -4.60 10.00 9.99
CA VAL A 62 -4.46 11.32 9.36
C VAL A 62 -4.09 12.35 10.41
N PHE A 63 -3.05 13.14 10.13
CA PHE A 63 -2.62 14.27 10.94
C PHE A 63 -2.60 15.55 10.10
N ARG A 64 -2.84 16.68 10.76
CA ARG A 64 -2.60 18.02 10.22
C ARG A 64 -1.29 18.55 10.80
N GLY A 65 -0.27 18.68 9.95
CA GLY A 65 0.99 19.34 10.26
C GLY A 65 1.05 20.79 9.74
N PRO A 66 2.17 21.50 9.97
CA PRO A 66 2.34 22.88 9.53
C PRO A 66 2.33 23.02 8.00
N ASN A 67 2.78 21.98 7.30
CA ASN A 67 2.95 21.98 5.85
C ASN A 67 1.82 21.26 5.11
N GLY A 68 0.74 20.85 5.78
CA GLY A 68 -0.38 20.11 5.18
C GLY A 68 -0.71 18.83 5.94
N TYR A 69 -1.34 17.88 5.27
CA TYR A 69 -1.72 16.59 5.85
C TYR A 69 -0.56 15.59 5.81
N VAL A 70 -0.40 14.85 6.90
CA VAL A 70 0.50 13.70 7.01
C VAL A 70 -0.37 12.46 7.21
N VAL A 71 -0.17 11.45 6.37
CA VAL A 71 -0.94 10.21 6.40
C VAL A 71 0.00 9.06 6.73
N ILE A 72 -0.33 8.29 7.76
CA ILE A 72 0.50 7.19 8.25
C ILE A 72 -0.27 5.88 8.10
N PRO A 73 0.14 4.99 7.18
CA PRO A 73 -0.45 3.66 7.08
C PRO A 73 -0.10 2.80 8.28
N ARG A 74 -1.09 2.05 8.77
CA ARG A 74 -0.96 1.10 9.89
C ARG A 74 -1.17 -0.31 9.39
N TYR A 75 -0.28 -1.20 9.80
CA TYR A 75 -0.27 -2.62 9.46
C TYR A 75 -0.36 -3.42 10.76
N GLY A 76 -0.73 -4.70 10.67
CA GLY A 76 -0.78 -5.57 11.85
C GLY A 76 0.60 -5.89 12.47
N ALA A 77 1.68 -5.46 11.83
CA ALA A 77 3.02 -5.52 12.38
C ALA A 77 3.28 -4.36 13.36
N ALA A 78 3.93 -4.66 14.48
CA ALA A 78 4.41 -3.64 15.41
C ALA A 78 5.34 -2.65 14.69
N SER A 79 5.18 -1.36 14.96
CA SER A 79 5.85 -0.28 14.20
C SER A 79 7.37 -0.38 14.28
N GLU A 80 7.92 -0.91 15.38
CA GLU A 80 9.36 -1.11 15.59
C GLU A 80 9.96 -2.20 14.68
N LYS A 81 9.11 -3.10 14.18
CA LYS A 81 9.50 -4.14 13.22
C LYS A 81 9.27 -3.73 11.77
N ILE A 82 8.70 -2.55 11.54
CA ILE A 82 8.48 -2.03 10.19
C ILE A 82 9.67 -1.14 9.81
N ARG A 83 10.27 -1.44 8.65
CA ARG A 83 11.25 -0.58 7.99
C ARG A 83 10.52 0.28 6.94
N GLY A 84 10.86 1.57 6.89
CA GLY A 84 10.33 2.51 5.90
C GLY A 84 9.06 3.25 6.33
N THR A 85 8.67 3.16 7.60
CA THR A 85 7.63 4.02 8.18
C THR A 85 8.23 5.36 8.62
N VAL A 86 7.50 6.44 8.35
CA VAL A 86 7.83 7.78 8.85
C VAL A 86 6.88 8.08 10.02
N PRO A 87 7.39 8.42 11.21
CA PRO A 87 6.53 8.83 12.33
C PRO A 87 5.83 10.16 12.03
N ALA A 88 4.72 10.42 12.71
CA ALA A 88 4.07 11.72 12.63
C ALA A 88 5.04 12.80 13.15
N PRO A 89 5.13 13.97 12.50
CA PRO A 89 5.84 15.11 13.05
C PRO A 89 5.31 15.46 14.44
N ALA A 90 6.20 15.88 15.35
CA ALA A 90 5.83 16.17 16.74
C ALA A 90 4.81 17.32 16.89
N ASP A 91 4.78 18.23 15.91
CA ASP A 91 3.88 19.38 15.82
C ASP A 91 2.60 19.08 15.01
N ALA A 92 2.43 17.85 14.53
CA ALA A 92 1.23 17.44 13.80
C ALA A 92 0.10 17.03 14.76
N THR A 93 -1.10 17.56 14.52
CA THR A 93 -2.29 17.25 15.31
C THR A 93 -3.06 16.11 14.65
N PHE A 94 -3.41 15.08 15.42
CA PHE A 94 -4.24 13.99 14.92
C PHE A 94 -5.64 14.50 14.53
N CYS A 95 -6.16 14.03 13.39
CA CYS A 95 -7.49 14.39 12.89
C CYS A 95 -8.49 13.24 13.09
N PHE A 96 -8.21 12.11 12.45
CA PHE A 96 -9.04 10.90 12.47
C PHE A 96 -8.27 9.74 11.84
N SER A 97 -8.75 8.52 12.02
CA SER A 97 -8.29 7.34 11.29
C SER A 97 -9.29 6.95 10.20
N LEU A 98 -8.83 6.39 9.09
CA LEU A 98 -9.68 5.84 8.04
C LEU A 98 -9.48 4.34 7.89
N ASN A 99 -10.58 3.59 8.02
CA ASN A 99 -10.69 2.20 7.61
C ASN A 99 -11.22 2.10 6.19
N LYS A 100 -11.02 0.94 5.55
CA LYS A 100 -11.61 0.65 4.26
C LYS A 100 -13.13 0.86 4.29
N ASN A 101 -13.64 1.57 3.31
CA ASN A 101 -15.03 2.04 3.16
C ASN A 101 -15.49 3.15 4.12
N ASP A 102 -14.59 3.84 4.81
CA ASP A 102 -14.96 5.12 5.45
C ASP A 102 -15.22 6.19 4.38
N LEU A 103 -16.29 6.97 4.55
CA LEU A 103 -16.62 8.06 3.62
C LEU A 103 -15.74 9.28 3.94
N VAL A 104 -15.04 9.80 2.93
CA VAL A 104 -14.13 10.94 3.05
C VAL A 104 -14.37 11.94 1.94
N GLU A 105 -14.20 13.23 2.27
CA GLU A 105 -14.16 14.33 1.32
C GLU A 105 -12.76 14.93 1.29
N VAL A 106 -12.24 15.11 0.09
CA VAL A 106 -10.96 15.76 -0.20
C VAL A 106 -11.26 17.05 -0.95
N ASP A 107 -10.88 18.18 -0.37
CA ASP A 107 -10.89 19.48 -1.01
C ASP A 107 -9.44 19.87 -1.38
N THR A 108 -9.16 19.91 -2.67
CA THR A 108 -7.84 20.27 -3.21
C THR A 108 -7.72 21.75 -3.57
N GLY A 109 -8.78 22.53 -3.40
CA GLY A 109 -8.90 23.92 -3.88
C GLY A 109 -9.38 24.04 -5.33
N SER A 110 -9.06 23.08 -6.20
CA SER A 110 -9.58 23.03 -7.57
C SER A 110 -10.79 22.12 -7.72
N GLU A 111 -10.85 21.05 -6.93
CA GLU A 111 -11.96 20.11 -6.88
C GLU A 111 -12.25 19.68 -5.45
N ILE A 112 -13.54 19.43 -5.18
CA ILE A 112 -14.02 18.75 -3.99
C ILE A 112 -14.54 17.39 -4.44
N VAL A 113 -13.94 16.33 -3.93
CA VAL A 113 -14.32 14.95 -4.25
C VAL A 113 -14.68 14.22 -2.98
N ARG A 114 -15.84 13.55 -3.00
CA ARG A 114 -16.32 12.73 -1.90
C ARG A 114 -16.44 11.28 -2.35
N GLY A 115 -15.90 10.35 -1.56
CA GLY A 115 -15.91 8.94 -1.88
C GLY A 115 -15.46 8.05 -0.72
N TYR A 116 -15.66 6.74 -0.89
CA TYR A 116 -15.31 5.73 0.10
C TYR A 116 -13.84 5.36 0.00
N PHE A 117 -13.10 5.46 1.11
CA PHE A 117 -11.69 5.12 1.16
C PHE A 117 -11.44 3.65 0.81
N VAL A 118 -10.50 3.40 -0.10
CA VAL A 118 -10.11 2.04 -0.53
C VAL A 118 -8.74 1.69 0.04
N MET A 119 -7.74 2.54 -0.22
CA MET A 119 -6.37 2.37 0.27
C MET A 119 -5.57 3.67 0.15
N TYR A 120 -4.41 3.71 0.80
CA TYR A 120 -3.39 4.73 0.61
C TYR A 120 -2.20 4.10 -0.10
N GLU A 121 -1.83 4.65 -1.25
CA GLU A 121 -0.79 4.09 -2.10
C GLU A 121 0.61 4.56 -1.67
N SER A 122 1.63 3.79 -2.07
CA SER A 122 3.03 4.10 -1.76
C SER A 122 3.52 5.41 -2.38
N ASP A 123 2.80 5.95 -3.37
CA ASP A 123 3.08 7.25 -3.99
C ASP A 123 2.42 8.45 -3.26
N GLY A 124 1.77 8.20 -2.12
CA GLY A 124 1.17 9.23 -1.28
C GLY A 124 -0.23 9.69 -1.71
N ARG A 125 -0.88 8.94 -2.61
CA ARG A 125 -2.27 9.21 -3.03
C ARG A 125 -3.26 8.32 -2.30
N MET A 126 -4.43 8.89 -2.03
CA MET A 126 -5.57 8.19 -1.49
C MET A 126 -6.44 7.68 -2.64
N THR A 127 -6.77 6.39 -2.60
CA THR A 127 -7.73 5.78 -3.53
C THR A 127 -9.12 5.79 -2.91
N LEU A 128 -10.09 6.41 -3.58
CA LEU A 128 -11.49 6.60 -3.20
C LEU A 128 -12.39 5.93 -4.21
N ARG A 129 -13.56 5.44 -3.80
CA ARG A 129 -14.59 4.88 -4.67
C ARG A 129 -15.90 5.65 -4.57
N ALA A 130 -16.53 5.96 -5.71
CA ALA A 130 -17.86 6.55 -5.71
C ALA A 130 -18.90 5.56 -5.17
N HIS A 131 -20.00 6.07 -4.62
CA HIS A 131 -21.05 5.26 -4.00
C HIS A 131 -21.70 4.24 -4.95
N ASP A 132 -21.83 4.61 -6.22
CA ASP A 132 -22.55 3.92 -7.29
C ASP A 132 -21.62 3.24 -8.31
N GLN A 133 -20.29 3.39 -8.17
CA GLN A 133 -19.34 2.84 -9.13
C GLN A 133 -18.53 1.69 -8.53
N PRO A 134 -18.70 0.46 -9.04
CA PRO A 134 -17.89 -0.68 -8.62
C PRO A 134 -16.49 -0.65 -9.25
N GLN A 135 -16.32 -0.01 -10.43
CA GLN A 135 -15.04 0.04 -11.13
C GLN A 135 -14.34 1.40 -11.02
N PRO A 136 -13.06 1.44 -10.62
CA PRO A 136 -12.29 2.67 -10.49
C PRO A 136 -11.98 3.36 -11.82
N ASP A 137 -12.52 4.58 -12.04
CA ASP A 137 -11.90 5.57 -12.93
C ASP A 137 -10.63 6.12 -12.25
N LYS A 138 -9.45 5.87 -12.83
CA LYS A 138 -8.17 6.29 -12.25
C LYS A 138 -8.11 7.78 -11.86
N LYS A 139 -8.81 8.68 -12.57
CA LYS A 139 -8.79 10.14 -12.27
C LYS A 139 -9.68 10.53 -11.10
N PHE A 140 -10.86 9.92 -10.99
CA PHE A 140 -11.76 10.19 -9.88
C PHE A 140 -11.26 9.50 -8.60
N PHE A 141 -10.64 8.33 -8.75
CA PHE A 141 -10.37 7.46 -7.63
C PHE A 141 -9.05 7.81 -6.93
N ARG A 142 -8.01 8.35 -7.58
CA ARG A 142 -6.72 8.65 -6.93
C ARG A 142 -6.54 10.14 -6.66
N LYS A 143 -6.51 10.55 -5.39
CA LYS A 143 -6.36 11.95 -4.96
C LYS A 143 -5.11 12.18 -4.12
N SER A 144 -4.34 13.21 -4.45
CA SER A 144 -3.26 13.69 -3.60
C SER A 144 -3.85 14.46 -2.41
N VAL A 145 -3.54 14.02 -1.19
CA VAL A 145 -4.14 14.57 0.03
C VAL A 145 -3.17 15.41 0.86
N ALA A 146 -1.86 15.27 0.65
CA ALA A 146 -0.84 15.93 1.47
C ALA A 146 -0.97 17.47 1.49
N LYS A 147 -1.37 18.08 0.38
CA LYS A 147 -1.57 19.54 0.25
C LYS A 147 -3.03 19.93 0.11
N ALA A 148 -3.97 19.04 0.42
CA ALA A 148 -5.39 19.36 0.40
C ALA A 148 -5.70 20.53 1.34
N HIS A 149 -6.61 21.40 0.90
CA HIS A 149 -7.15 22.50 1.70
C HIS A 149 -7.95 21.94 2.87
N ALA A 150 -8.77 20.92 2.63
CA ALA A 150 -9.49 20.21 3.67
C ALA A 150 -9.58 18.70 3.38
N LEU A 151 -9.57 17.92 4.46
CA LEU A 151 -9.83 16.49 4.47
C LEU A 151 -10.81 16.20 5.60
N ARG A 152 -11.99 15.66 5.27
CA ARG A 152 -13.10 15.47 6.22
C ARG A 152 -13.61 14.03 6.17
N LYS A 153 -13.81 13.42 7.34
CA LYS A 153 -14.43 12.10 7.49
C LYS A 153 -15.93 12.25 7.79
N PHE A 154 -16.71 11.34 7.23
CA PHE A 154 -18.16 11.26 7.44
C PHE A 154 -18.56 9.87 7.92
N HIS A 155 -19.72 9.80 8.57
CA HIS A 155 -20.43 8.57 8.87
C HIS A 155 -21.64 8.45 7.96
N VAL A 156 -21.88 7.22 7.51
CA VAL A 156 -23.02 6.87 6.67
C VAL A 156 -23.81 5.83 7.44
N ASP A 157 -25.08 6.11 7.70
CA ASP A 157 -25.94 5.12 8.36
C ASP A 157 -26.40 4.02 7.39
N ILE A 158 -27.12 3.02 7.91
CA ILE A 158 -27.59 1.87 7.12
C ILE A 158 -28.54 2.26 5.97
N LEU A 159 -29.14 3.45 6.01
CA LEU A 159 -30.04 3.97 4.97
C LEU A 159 -29.31 4.89 3.99
N GLY A 160 -28.03 5.17 4.21
CA GLY A 160 -27.23 6.04 3.36
C GLY A 160 -27.23 7.51 3.78
N ASN A 161 -27.81 7.88 4.92
CA ASN A 161 -27.74 9.28 5.39
C ASN A 161 -26.33 9.60 5.87
N VAL A 162 -25.85 10.80 5.51
CA VAL A 162 -24.46 11.23 5.74
C VAL A 162 -24.39 12.26 6.86
N TYR A 163 -23.50 12.02 7.82
CA TYR A 163 -23.25 12.89 8.97
C TYR A 163 -21.76 13.18 9.12
N PRO A 164 -21.35 14.35 9.62
CA PRO A 164 -19.96 14.58 10.01
C PRO A 164 -19.51 13.53 11.04
N ALA A 165 -18.30 12.99 10.89
CA ALA A 165 -17.76 12.10 11.90
C ALA A 165 -17.47 12.88 13.20
N PRO A 166 -17.75 12.29 14.38
CA PRO A 166 -17.37 12.89 15.66
C PRO A 166 -15.84 12.97 15.77
N PRO A 167 -15.30 13.91 16.58
CA PRO A 167 -13.87 13.96 16.85
C PRO A 167 -13.33 12.64 17.41
N GLU A 168 -12.21 12.19 16.87
CA GLU A 168 -11.56 10.94 17.29
C GLU A 168 -10.38 11.22 18.22
N VAL A 169 -10.18 10.35 19.21
CA VAL A 169 -8.96 10.32 20.02
C VAL A 169 -8.08 9.20 19.50
N ARG A 170 -6.82 9.50 19.19
CA ARG A 170 -5.87 8.49 18.73
C ARG A 170 -5.66 7.43 19.79
N ARG A 171 -6.03 6.19 19.48
CA ARG A 171 -5.74 5.03 20.32
C ARG A 171 -4.49 4.38 19.74
N GLY A 172 -3.41 4.29 20.51
CA GLY A 172 -2.09 3.83 20.03
C GLY A 172 -2.04 2.36 19.58
N LEU A 173 -3.17 1.65 19.56
CA LEU A 173 -3.31 0.26 19.18
C LEU A 173 -3.82 0.17 17.75
N ALA A 174 -2.92 -0.20 16.85
CA ALA A 174 -3.19 -0.99 15.66
C ALA A 174 -2.17 -2.12 15.68
#